data_AF-A0A972E618-F1
#
_entry.id   AF-A0A972E618-F1
#
_cell.length_a   1.000
_cell.length_b   1.000
_cell.length_c   1.000
_cell.angle_alpha   90.00
_cell.angle_beta   90.00
_cell.angle_gamma   90.00
#
_symmetry.space_group_name_H-M   'P 1'
#
loop_
_entity.id
_entity.type
_entity.pdbx_description
1 polymer ?
#
loop_
_entity_poly.entity_id
_entity_poly.type
_entity_poly.pdbx_seq_one_letter_code
_entity_poly.pdbx_strand_id
1 'polypeptide(L)' 'MDKLLQCRQKIDEIDTKIIELFEARMDVIKDVVAYKLANNMPVLDASREVAMLEKI' A
#
# COMPACT_ATOMS: atom_id res chain seq x y z
N MET A 1 13.58 -0.13 32.10
CA MET A 1 13.04 0.62 30.96
C MET A 1 11.54 0.70 31.10
N ASP A 2 10.96 1.86 30.86
CA ASP A 2 9.51 2.10 30.95
C ASP A 2 8.78 1.33 29.82
N LYS A 3 7.76 0.55 30.18
CA LYS A 3 6.95 -0.24 29.24
C LYS A 3 6.30 0.64 28.18
N LEU A 4 5.95 1.87 28.52
CA LEU A 4 5.39 2.84 27.58
C LEU A 4 6.40 3.21 26.49
N LEU A 5 7.67 3.41 26.84
CA LEU A 5 8.72 3.74 25.90
C LEU A 5 8.95 2.60 24.88
N GLN A 6 8.94 1.35 25.35
CA GLN A 6 9.07 0.18 24.47
C GLN A 6 7.89 0.05 23.50
N CYS A 7 6.67 0.32 23.95
CA CYS A 7 5.50 0.33 23.07
C CYS A 7 5.61 1.42 21.99
N ARG A 8 6.07 2.62 22.35
CA ARG A 8 6.25 3.73 21.39
C ARG A 8 7.30 3.40 20.35
N GLN A 9 8.46 2.88 20.75
CA GLN A 9 9.51 2.45 19.81
C GLN A 9 9.00 1.40 18.82
N LYS A 10 8.17 0.44 19.28
CA LYS A 10 7.55 -0.54 18.38
C LYS A 10 6.57 0.08 17.39
N ILE A 11 5.81 1.10 17.81
CA ILE A 11 4.92 1.84 16.92
C ILE A 11 5.76 2.55 15.86
N ASP A 12 6.81 3.26 16.25
CA ASP A 12 7.69 3.98 15.31
C ASP A 12 8.32 3.03 14.28
N GLU A 13 8.75 1.83 14.70
CA GLU A 13 9.25 0.78 13.82
C GLU A 13 8.18 0.24 12.85
N ILE A 14 6.94 0.08 13.31
CA ILE A 14 5.82 -0.37 12.47
C ILE A 14 5.47 0.72 11.46
N ASP A 15 5.37 1.97 11.89
CA ASP A 15 5.02 3.10 11.04
C ASP A 15 6.06 3.30 9.94
N THR A 16 7.34 3.14 10.26
CA THR A 16 8.42 3.18 9.26
C THR A 16 8.20 2.11 8.18
N LYS A 17 7.89 0.88 8.58
CA LYS A 17 7.61 -0.22 7.63
C LYS A 17 6.34 0.02 6.81
N ILE A 18 5.31 0.63 7.42
CA ILE A 18 4.09 0.99 6.70
C ILE A 18 4.40 2.02 5.61
N ILE A 19 5.22 3.02 5.91
CA ILE A 19 5.64 4.04 4.93
C ILE A 19 6.41 3.38 3.79
N GLU A 20 7.42 2.56 4.08
CA GLU A 20 8.22 1.85 3.07
C GLU A 20 7.33 0.96 2.16
N LEU A 21 6.41 0.21 2.75
CA LEU A 21 5.47 -0.63 2.00
C LEU A 21 4.50 0.21 1.16
N PHE A 22 4.10 1.38 1.66
CA PHE A 22 3.20 2.28 0.95
C PHE A 22 3.87 2.91 -0.27
N GLU A 23 5.14 3.33 -0.13
CA GLU A 23 5.95 3.84 -1.24
C GLU A 23 6.16 2.75 -2.30
N ALA A 24 6.57 1.54 -1.89
CA ALA A 24 6.71 0.40 -2.80
C ALA A 24 5.39 0.08 -3.52
N ARG A 25 4.25 0.16 -2.82
CA ARG A 25 2.92 -0.01 -3.42
C ARG A 25 2.63 1.07 -4.46
N MET A 26 3.03 2.33 -4.23
CA MET A 26 2.81 3.41 -5.18
C MET A 26 3.62 3.24 -6.45
N ASP A 27 4.85 2.74 -6.36
CA ASP A 27 5.65 2.43 -7.55
C ASP A 27 5.01 1.33 -8.40
N VAL A 28 4.53 0.25 -7.78
CA VAL A 28 3.77 -0.79 -8.48
C VAL A 28 2.48 -0.24 -9.12
N ILE A 29 1.80 0.71 -8.48
CA ILE A 29 0.62 1.36 -9.06
C ILE A 29 1.00 2.14 -10.32
N LYS A 30 2.13 2.85 -10.34
CA LYS A 30 2.59 3.55 -11.55
C LYS A 30 2.77 2.57 -12.71
N ASP A 31 3.37 1.41 -12.45
CA ASP A 31 3.56 0.37 -13.47
C ASP A 31 2.22 -0.18 -13.98
N VAL A 32 1.25 -0.42 -13.08
CA VAL A 32 -0.11 -0.86 -13.46
C VAL A 32 -0.83 0.19 -14.31
N VAL A 33 -0.71 1.47 -13.95
CA VAL A 33 -1.31 2.57 -14.71
C VAL A 33 -0.66 2.67 -16.09
N ALA A 34 0.67 2.63 -16.17
CA ALA A 34 1.41 2.65 -17.43
C ALA A 34 1.00 1.49 -18.34
N TYR A 35 0.88 0.28 -17.79
CA TYR A 35 0.41 -0.89 -18.52
C TYR A 35 -1.01 -0.70 -19.06
N LYS A 36 -1.95 -0.24 -18.22
CA LYS A 36 -3.35 -0.03 -18.63
C LYS A 36 -3.46 1.02 -19.72
N LEU A 37 -2.73 2.13 -19.61
CA LEU A 37 -2.70 3.17 -20.63
C LEU A 37 -2.13 2.65 -21.95
N ALA A 38 -1.02 1.92 -21.92
CA ALA A 38 -0.40 1.34 -23.12
C ALA A 38 -1.33 0.33 -23.84
N ASN A 39 -2.21 -0.34 -23.10
CA ASN A 39 -3.16 -1.32 -23.63
C ASN A 39 -4.58 -0.74 -23.87
N ASN A 40 -4.77 0.58 -23.81
CA ASN A 40 -6.08 1.24 -23.92
C ASN A 40 -7.14 0.71 -22.93
N MET A 41 -6.71 0.25 -21.76
CA MET A 41 -7.58 -0.21 -20.68
C MET A 41 -7.99 0.96 -19.76
N PRO A 42 -9.21 0.95 -19.20
CA PRO A 42 -9.60 1.91 -18.18
C PRO A 42 -8.70 1.85 -16.94
N VAL A 43 -8.19 3.00 -16.52
CA VAL A 43 -7.37 3.11 -15.30
C VAL A 43 -8.21 2.76 -14.07
N LEU A 44 -9.43 3.29 -13.98
CA LEU A 44 -10.42 2.95 -12.97
C LEU A 44 -10.89 1.50 -13.16
N ASP A 45 -10.77 0.71 -12.09
CA ASP A 45 -11.21 -0.68 -12.05
C ASP A 45 -11.86 -0.98 -10.71
N ALA A 46 -13.14 -0.62 -10.59
CA ALA A 46 -13.93 -0.82 -9.39
C ALA A 46 -14.08 -2.31 -9.03
N SER A 47 -14.04 -3.20 -10.02
CA SER A 47 -14.11 -4.65 -9.77
C SER A 47 -12.90 -5.17 -8.99
N ARG A 48 -11.72 -4.62 -9.30
CA ARG A 48 -10.48 -4.93 -8.59
C ARG A 48 -10.48 -4.40 -7.15
N GLU A 49 -11.09 -3.25 -6.91
CA GLU A 49 -11.24 -2.64 -5.57
C GLU A 49 -12.16 -3.48 -4.69
N VAL A 50 -13.34 -3.88 -5.20
CA VAL A 50 -14.26 -4.78 -4.48
C VAL A 50 -13.58 -6.10 -4.13
N ALA A 51 -12.91 -6.74 -5.08
CA ALA A 51 -12.19 -7.99 -4.84
C ALA A 51 -10.96 -7.84 -3.91
N MET A 52 -10.45 -6.62 -3.69
CA MET A 52 -9.44 -6.37 -2.67
C MET A 52 -10.07 -6.33 -1.27
N LEU A 53 -11.21 -5.64 -1.15
CA LEU A 53 -11.91 -5.50 0.13
C LEU A 53 -12.44 -6.83 0.65
N GLU A 54 -12.85 -7.74 -0.22
CA GLU A 54 -13.28 -9.10 0.16
C GLU A 54 -12.14 -9.99 0.69
N LYS A 55 -10.87 -9.61 0.49
CA LYS A 55 -9.70 -10.38 0.94
C LYS A 55 -9.20 -9.99 2.33
N ILE A 56 -9.72 -8.91 2.89
CA ILE A 56 -9.37 -8.37 4.22
C ILE A 56 -10.42 -8.85 5.22
#